data_AF-R7PTJ8-F1
#
_entry.id   AF-R7PTJ8-F1
#
_cell.length_a   1.000
_cell.length_b   1.000
_cell.length_c   1.000
_cell.angle_alpha   90.00
_cell.angle_beta   90.00
_cell.angle_gamma   90.00
#
_symmetry.space_group_name_H-M   'P 1'
#
loop_
_entity.id
_entity.type
_entity.pdbx_description
1 polymer ?
#
loop_
_entity_poly.entity_id
_entity_poly.type
_entity_poly.pdbx_seq_one_letter_code
_entity_poly.pdbx_strand_id
1 'polypeptide(L)'
;MVFSRQVEGLGVQGDVFWGITTSGNSTNVIAATETAKELGLTTIISTGKDGGMIKNVADVSLIIPSNNTARIQEMHMLCAHLICEIIDQENW
;
A
#
# COMPACT_ATOMS: atom_id res chain seq x y z
N MET A 1 9.30 0.04 14.23
CA MET A 1 8.10 -0.81 14.07
C MET A 1 8.45 -2.05 13.28
N VAL A 2 7.60 -3.08 13.22
CA VAL A 2 7.95 -4.38 12.61
C VAL A 2 8.26 -4.28 11.11
N PHE A 3 7.46 -3.56 10.32
CA PHE A 3 7.65 -3.46 8.86
C PHE A 3 8.68 -2.40 8.45
N SER A 4 8.75 -1.28 9.17
CA SER A 4 9.68 -0.18 8.85
C SER A 4 11.13 -0.64 8.79
N ARG A 5 11.54 -1.54 9.69
CA ARG A 5 12.91 -2.08 9.71
C ARG A 5 13.24 -2.96 8.51
N GLN A 6 12.23 -3.63 7.93
CA GLN A 6 12.42 -4.42 6.70
C GLN A 6 12.56 -3.49 5.49
N VAL A 7 11.75 -2.44 5.43
CA VAL A 7 11.87 -1.39 4.40
C VAL A 7 13.23 -0.71 4.47
N GLU A 8 13.68 -0.33 5.66
CA GLU A 8 14.99 0.28 5.88
C GLU A 8 16.16 -0.62 5.44
N GLY A 9 16.06 -1.92 5.70
CA GLY A 9 17.14 -2.86 5.40
C GLY A 9 17.15 -3.39 3.97
N LEU A 10 16.03 -3.36 3.25
CA LEU A 10 15.88 -3.98 1.93
C LEU A 10 15.57 -2.99 0.81
N GLY A 11 14.90 -1.88 1.12
CA GLY A 11 14.42 -0.94 0.12
C GLY A 11 15.55 -0.10 -0.46
N VAL A 12 15.57 0.05 -1.78
CA VAL A 12 16.47 0.96 -2.49
C VAL A 12 15.68 1.94 -3.34
N GLN A 13 16.29 3.09 -3.64
CA GLN A 13 15.67 4.12 -4.48
C GLN A 13 15.22 3.51 -5.82
N GLY A 14 13.96 3.77 -6.20
CA GLY A 14 13.35 3.20 -7.40
C GLY A 14 12.48 1.95 -7.12
N ASP A 15 12.61 1.32 -5.95
CA ASP A 15 11.67 0.27 -5.54
C ASP A 15 10.26 0.84 -5.27
N VAL A 16 9.30 -0.07 -5.16
CA VAL A 16 7.92 0.23 -4.79
C VAL A 16 7.59 -0.42 -3.45
N PHE A 17 7.10 0.38 -2.50
CA PHE A 17 6.46 -0.12 -1.30
C PHE A 17 4.95 -0.20 -1.50
N TRP A 18 4.37 -1.40 -1.33
CA TRP A 18 2.93 -1.61 -1.37
C TRP A 18 2.39 -2.00 0.01
N GLY A 19 1.73 -1.05 0.67
CA GLY A 19 1.10 -1.26 1.98
C GLY A 19 -0.36 -1.70 1.87
N ILE A 20 -0.79 -2.68 2.69
CA ILE A 20 -2.19 -3.12 2.74
C ILE A 20 -2.74 -2.90 4.15
N THR A 21 -3.82 -2.13 4.26
CA THR A 21 -4.52 -1.89 5.54
C THR A 21 -5.98 -1.48 5.30
N THR A 22 -6.93 -2.29 5.76
CA THR A 22 -8.36 -2.03 5.53
C THR A 22 -8.88 -0.77 6.21
N SER A 23 -8.21 -0.28 7.26
CA SER A 23 -8.60 0.94 7.98
C SER A 23 -7.81 2.18 7.57
N GLY A 24 -6.62 2.00 6.99
CA GLY A 24 -5.69 3.11 6.73
C GLY A 24 -5.03 3.70 7.99
N ASN A 25 -5.24 3.09 9.16
CA ASN A 25 -4.78 3.60 10.46
C ASN A 25 -3.81 2.67 11.18
N SER A 26 -3.34 1.62 10.51
CA SER A 26 -2.35 0.69 11.06
C SER A 26 -1.00 1.39 11.21
N THR A 27 -0.61 1.73 12.44
CA THR A 27 0.64 2.46 12.75
C THR A 27 1.88 1.81 12.14
N ASN A 28 1.97 0.47 12.18
CA ASN A 28 3.08 -0.28 11.58
C ASN A 28 3.19 -0.08 10.05
N VAL A 29 2.06 0.06 9.35
CA VAL A 29 2.04 0.27 7.89
C VAL A 29 2.30 1.73 7.56
N ILE A 30 1.77 2.66 8.36
CA ILE A 30 2.05 4.10 8.23
C ILE A 30 3.56 4.35 8.34
N ALA A 31 4.21 3.86 9.39
CA ALA A 31 5.64 4.07 9.56
C ALA A 31 6.49 3.39 8.49
N ALA A 32 6.07 2.23 7.97
CA ALA A 32 6.74 1.62 6.82
C ALA A 32 6.60 2.46 5.55
N THR A 33 5.45 3.11 5.36
CA THR A 33 5.20 4.03 4.24
C THR A 33 6.07 5.29 4.35
N GLU A 34 6.17 5.87 5.56
CA GLU A 34 7.05 7.01 5.83
C GLU A 34 8.52 6.65 5.55
N THR A 35 9.00 5.53 6.09
CA THR A 35 10.37 5.04 5.81
C THR A 35 10.60 4.79 4.32
N ALA A 36 9.62 4.22 3.61
CA ALA A 36 9.73 4.01 2.16
C ALA A 36 9.90 5.34 1.40
N LYS A 37 9.14 6.38 1.77
CA LYS A 37 9.28 7.71 1.17
C LYS A 37 10.62 8.36 1.47
N GLU A 38 11.10 8.24 2.70
CA GLU A 38 12.42 8.74 3.09
C GLU A 38 13.56 8.11 2.26
N LEU A 39 13.40 6.84 1.89
CA LEU A 39 14.34 6.11 1.02
C LEU A 39 14.11 6.35 -0.49
N GLY A 40 13.12 7.15 -0.87
CA GLY A 40 12.83 7.44 -2.27
C GLY A 40 12.13 6.30 -3.03
N LEU A 41 11.41 5.42 -2.32
CA LEU A 41 10.54 4.42 -2.93
C LEU A 41 9.20 5.07 -3.33
N THR A 42 8.61 4.56 -4.41
CA THR A 42 7.20 4.90 -4.72
C THR A 42 6.29 4.18 -3.73
N THR A 43 5.34 4.89 -3.14
CA THR A 43 4.43 4.33 -2.13
C THR A 43 3.01 4.17 -2.65
N ILE A 44 2.55 2.92 -2.68
CA ILE A 44 1.19 2.54 -3.05
C ILE A 44 0.52 1.93 -1.82
N ILE A 45 -0.75 2.28 -1.58
CA ILE A 45 -1.52 1.67 -0.51
C ILE A 45 -2.86 1.11 -0.98
N SER A 46 -3.23 -0.06 -0.47
CA SER A 46 -4.56 -0.63 -0.58
C SER A 46 -5.30 -0.49 0.75
N THR A 47 -6.39 0.26 0.73
CA THR A 47 -7.18 0.58 1.93
C THR A 47 -8.68 0.55 1.69
N GLY A 48 -9.48 0.89 2.70
CA GLY A 48 -10.93 0.99 2.62
C GLY A 48 -11.45 2.16 3.45
N LYS A 49 -12.76 2.21 3.67
CA LYS A 49 -13.42 3.29 4.42
C LYS A 49 -13.16 4.65 3.76
N ASP A 50 -12.59 5.59 4.51
CA ASP A 50 -12.17 6.92 4.08
C ASP A 50 -10.67 6.99 3.73
N GLY A 51 -9.97 5.85 3.74
CA GLY A 51 -8.54 5.70 3.48
C GLY A 51 -7.62 5.97 4.68
N GLY A 52 -8.18 6.36 5.84
CA GLY A 52 -7.43 6.61 7.07
C GLY A 52 -6.33 7.68 6.93
N MET A 53 -5.39 7.67 7.88
CA MET A 53 -4.29 8.63 7.94
C MET A 53 -3.24 8.38 6.86
N ILE A 54 -3.01 7.12 6.51
CA ILE A 54 -1.95 6.70 5.59
C ILE A 54 -2.10 7.31 4.18
N LYS A 55 -3.32 7.65 3.74
CA LYS A 55 -3.58 8.26 2.42
C LYS A 55 -2.93 9.64 2.26
N ASN A 56 -2.67 10.33 3.36
CA ASN A 56 -2.04 11.65 3.34
C ASN A 56 -0.51 11.55 3.18
N VAL A 57 0.04 10.35 3.37
CA VAL A 57 1.47 10.07 3.29
C VAL A 57 1.79 9.40 1.96
N ALA A 58 1.01 8.41 1.54
CA ALA A 58 1.25 7.61 0.33
C ALA A 58 1.14 8.43 -0.98
N ASP A 59 1.88 8.01 -2.02
CA ASP A 59 1.82 8.65 -3.34
C ASP A 59 0.57 8.23 -4.12
N VAL A 60 0.15 6.97 -3.99
CA VAL A 60 -1.06 6.42 -4.62
C VAL A 60 -1.89 5.66 -3.60
N SER A 61 -3.20 5.93 -3.57
CA SER A 61 -4.15 5.30 -2.65
C SER A 61 -5.31 4.60 -3.36
N LEU A 62 -5.37 3.28 -3.25
CA LEU A 62 -6.51 2.45 -3.68
C LEU A 62 -7.50 2.30 -2.51
N ILE A 63 -8.50 3.18 -2.45
CA ILE A 63 -9.49 3.23 -1.37
C ILE A 63 -10.76 2.50 -1.78
N ILE A 64 -11.02 1.32 -1.20
CA ILE A 64 -12.27 0.58 -1.42
C ILE A 64 -13.43 1.28 -0.69
N PRO A 65 -14.51 1.68 -1.38
CA PRO A 65 -15.62 2.45 -0.81
C PRO A 65 -16.57 1.56 0.00
N SER A 66 -16.05 0.94 1.06
CA SER A 66 -16.78 0.06 1.95
C SER A 66 -16.28 0.26 3.38
N ASN A 67 -17.18 0.11 4.35
CA ASN A 67 -16.84 0.08 5.77
C ASN A 67 -16.69 -1.35 6.33
N ASN A 68 -16.98 -2.37 5.52
CA ASN A 68 -16.90 -3.77 5.91
C ASN A 68 -15.52 -4.33 5.55
N THR A 69 -14.73 -4.71 6.57
CA THR A 69 -13.38 -5.27 6.41
C THR A 69 -13.30 -6.45 5.46
N ALA A 70 -14.26 -7.39 5.51
CA ALA A 70 -14.24 -8.56 4.65
C ALA A 70 -14.42 -8.17 3.17
N ARG A 71 -15.37 -7.26 2.89
CA ARG A 71 -15.57 -6.71 1.54
C ARG A 71 -14.35 -5.94 1.05
N ILE A 72 -13.68 -5.20 1.93
CA ILE A 72 -12.44 -4.49 1.59
C ILE A 72 -11.35 -5.48 1.18
N GLN A 73 -11.15 -6.56 1.95
CA GLN A 73 -10.13 -7.58 1.67
C GLN A 73 -10.39 -8.33 0.36
N GLU A 74 -11.66 -8.69 0.08
CA GLU A 74 -12.05 -9.31 -1.19
C GLU A 74 -11.69 -8.42 -2.38
N MET A 75 -11.99 -7.12 -2.28
CA MET A 75 -11.65 -6.16 -3.31
C MET A 75 -10.14 -5.92 -3.42
N HIS A 76 -9.39 -5.92 -2.31
CA HIS A 76 -7.92 -5.86 -2.37
C HIS A 76 -7.33 -7.03 -3.16
N MET A 77 -7.87 -8.24 -2.99
CA MET A 77 -7.44 -9.41 -3.75
C MET A 77 -7.76 -9.26 -5.25
N LEU A 78 -8.98 -8.80 -5.57
CA LEU A 78 -9.36 -8.52 -6.97
C LEU A 78 -8.44 -7.46 -7.60
N CYS A 79 -8.19 -6.35 -6.91
CA CYS A 79 -7.27 -5.32 -7.38
C CYS A 79 -5.87 -5.88 -7.60
N ALA A 80 -5.38 -6.76 -6.71
CA ALA A 80 -4.07 -7.38 -6.88
C ALA A 80 -4.02 -8.26 -8.14
N HIS A 81 -5.06 -9.06 -8.41
CA HIS A 81 -5.14 -9.83 -9.66
C HIS A 81 -5.15 -8.93 -10.91
N LEU A 82 -5.90 -7.84 -10.89
CA LEU A 82 -5.95 -6.90 -12.02
C LEU A 82 -4.61 -6.17 -12.22
N ILE A 83 -3.91 -5.82 -11.14
CA ILE A 83 -2.57 -5.22 -11.23
C ILE A 83 -1.60 -6.21 -11.88
N CYS A 84 -1.63 -7.49 -11.48
CA CYS A 84 -0.81 -8.51 -12.13
C CYS A 84 -1.16 -8.66 -13.61
N GLU A 85 -2.45 -8.71 -13.96
CA GLU A 85 -2.89 -8.80 -15.36
C GLU A 85 -2.45 -7.59 -16.20
N ILE A 86 -2.56 -6.38 -15.67
CA ILE A 86 -2.10 -5.15 -16.34
C ILE A 86 -0.59 -5.21 -16.51
N ILE A 87 0.14 -5.57 -15.45
CA ILE A 87 1.58 -5.74 -15.52
C ILE A 87 1.92 -6.75 -16.64
N ASP A 88 1.34 -7.95 -16.67
CA ASP A 88 1.58 -8.95 -17.72
C ASP A 88 1.30 -8.47 -19.17
N GLN A 89 0.44 -7.45 -19.34
CA GLN A 89 0.15 -6.84 -20.65
C GLN A 89 1.12 -5.73 -21.04
N GLU A 90 1.80 -5.11 -20.07
CA GLU A 90 2.90 -4.18 -20.36
C GLU A 90 4.07 -4.97 -20.95
N ASN A 91 4.71 -4.45 -22.00
CA ASN A 91 5.92 -5.07 -22.53
C ASN A 91 7.11 -4.60 -21.69
N TRP A 92 7.59 -5.44 -20.77
CA TRP A 92 8.70 -5.13 -19.86
C TRP A 92 10.05 -5.22 -20.57
#